data_AF-A0A956BB05-F1
#
_entry.id   AF-A0A956BB05-F1
#
_cell.length_a   1.000
_cell.length_b   1.000
_cell.length_c   1.000
_cell.angle_alpha   90.00
_cell.angle_beta   90.00
_cell.angle_gamma   90.00
#
_symmetry.space_group_name_H-M   'P 1'
#
loop_
_entity.id
_entity.type
_entity.pdbx_description
1 polymer ?
#
loop_
_entity_poly.entity_id
_entity_poly.type
_entity_poly.pdbx_seq_one_letter_code
_entity_poly.pdbx_strand_id
1 'polypeptide(L)'
;QTRATDFVARPDGLFHRFDAAVDWQVFALNDGVLDLVAEVPAASVRVDGYTRVGDLTVESIEQARTYVFARADRTLSPFARVGEDGVRSGRLADTGAGRVVQLRYPLPGVPFDTVDDYGFGPSSWENQYGAHRAFHPVRRDSGPGVVWQDVETNQVRVTWLSDADPAAVTHVALPTLDGARLAAAHAEADGGVTCLHIQRGDGRPNATRAVTLVKANAQGAETRRAALDAGPDAMNIVEFGDRDHATMTRSGDRLGIVVTRTMHRAPDGLNHQGGLALLVDADTLAVTGPMHWPGHPESPVGAIQTSSHAFANVLAPNGDGGFLGADLGDAAPRGVNLYRLTDAEMVTRVAFTFKTRHGTTPSAYPGGPTYPVYAEISSPGQTFYQWSNDNTTYTELGGVAKTDDGVVVLFSTERSLLDNSRLGALWNETRDLAMVRVRSDFARAAPGRDAVVTDDLVLSQGAPAVESKYYFFTGTEQPQRVAGVVFLTQLAADQSASRPHLHARGDGLLAVYEVWRTTRTPGMDGQPDTFADAYLDTRAVRLTTEGLPVMGSDSSLGAAVRLQNRDDPFTLAGGTALVAGDGEGRALVV
;
A
#
# COMPACT_ATOMS: atom_id res chain seq x y z
N GLN A 1 16.75 6.80 -54.46
CA GLN A 1 17.30 5.84 -53.48
C GLN A 1 18.23 6.61 -52.55
N THR A 2 17.72 7.07 -51.42
CA THR A 2 18.55 7.50 -50.29
C THR A 2 19.15 6.22 -49.70
N ARG A 3 20.36 5.85 -50.14
CA ARG A 3 21.11 4.79 -49.46
C ARG A 3 21.40 5.28 -48.05
N ALA A 4 21.02 4.49 -47.05
CA ALA A 4 21.57 4.68 -45.72
C ALA A 4 23.11 4.64 -45.84
N THR A 5 23.78 5.69 -45.38
CA THR A 5 25.24 5.83 -45.49
C THR A 5 26.00 4.90 -44.56
N ASP A 6 25.30 4.34 -43.57
CA ASP A 6 25.92 3.67 -42.42
C ASP A 6 25.59 2.17 -42.35
N PHE A 7 24.75 1.63 -43.24
CA PHE A 7 24.50 0.19 -43.30
C PHE A 7 24.21 -0.33 -44.72
N VAL A 8 24.46 -1.62 -44.91
CA VAL A 8 24.14 -2.39 -46.11
C VAL A 8 23.32 -3.61 -45.70
N ALA A 9 22.16 -3.78 -46.35
CA ALA A 9 21.27 -4.91 -46.16
C ALA A 9 21.36 -5.86 -47.36
N ARG A 10 21.63 -7.14 -47.14
CA ARG A 10 21.55 -8.23 -48.11
C ARG A 10 20.73 -9.38 -47.53
N PRO A 11 20.11 -10.25 -48.36
CA PRO A 11 19.27 -11.34 -47.85
C PRO A 11 19.96 -12.16 -46.74
N ASP A 12 21.25 -12.44 -46.91
CA ASP A 12 22.11 -13.24 -46.03
C ASP A 12 22.80 -12.47 -44.88
N GLY A 13 22.59 -11.17 -44.76
CA GLY A 13 23.24 -10.40 -43.70
C GLY A 13 22.91 -8.91 -43.66
N LEU A 14 22.85 -8.40 -42.43
CA LEU A 14 22.96 -6.98 -42.14
C LEU A 14 24.43 -6.61 -41.90
N PHE A 15 24.88 -5.51 -42.50
CA PHE A 15 26.21 -4.99 -42.32
C PHE A 15 26.16 -3.52 -41.92
N HIS A 16 26.98 -3.12 -40.96
CA HIS A 16 27.03 -1.75 -40.43
C HIS A 16 28.46 -1.19 -40.50
N ARG A 17 28.57 0.14 -40.64
CA ARG A 17 29.85 0.85 -40.58
C ARG A 17 30.05 1.40 -39.17
N PHE A 18 30.88 0.73 -38.39
CA PHE A 18 31.24 1.12 -37.04
C PHE A 18 32.34 2.18 -37.05
N ASP A 19 32.33 3.09 -36.08
CA ASP A 19 33.28 4.20 -35.98
C ASP A 19 34.56 3.85 -35.20
N ALA A 20 34.58 2.71 -34.50
CA ALA A 20 35.72 2.25 -33.71
C ALA A 20 35.79 0.71 -33.65
N ALA A 21 37.01 0.17 -33.69
CA ALA A 21 37.30 -1.25 -33.48
C ALA A 21 37.31 -1.60 -31.99
N VAL A 22 36.12 -1.61 -31.40
CA VAL A 22 35.83 -2.01 -30.02
C VAL A 22 34.73 -3.06 -30.03
N ASP A 23 34.44 -3.69 -28.89
CA ASP A 23 33.30 -4.60 -28.80
C ASP A 23 31.99 -3.79 -28.88
N TRP A 24 31.04 -4.27 -29.67
CA TRP A 24 29.72 -3.68 -29.82
C TRP A 24 28.63 -4.67 -29.45
N GLN A 25 27.55 -4.13 -28.91
CA GLN A 25 26.29 -4.81 -28.67
C GLN A 25 25.22 -4.17 -29.57
N VAL A 26 24.43 -5.01 -30.22
CA VAL A 26 23.36 -4.59 -31.10
C VAL A 26 22.04 -5.08 -30.55
N PHE A 27 21.12 -4.15 -30.36
CA PHE A 27 19.81 -4.40 -29.79
C PHE A 27 18.72 -4.18 -30.82
N ALA A 28 17.67 -4.98 -30.79
CA ALA A 28 16.42 -4.69 -31.48
C ALA A 28 15.44 -4.02 -30.51
N LEU A 29 14.79 -2.94 -30.94
CA LEU A 29 13.72 -2.32 -30.17
C LEU A 29 12.39 -3.02 -30.49
N ASN A 30 11.88 -3.81 -29.55
CA ASN A 30 10.61 -4.52 -29.64
C ASN A 30 9.68 -4.00 -28.52
N ASP A 31 8.58 -3.36 -28.90
CA ASP A 31 7.56 -2.85 -27.96
C ASP A 31 8.14 -2.01 -26.80
N GLY A 32 9.16 -1.21 -27.08
CA GLY A 32 9.83 -0.35 -26.09
C GLY A 32 10.97 -1.03 -25.30
N VAL A 33 11.21 -2.32 -25.52
CA VAL A 33 12.29 -3.10 -24.90
C VAL A 33 13.45 -3.26 -25.88
N LEU A 34 14.68 -3.14 -25.38
CA LEU A 34 15.90 -3.39 -26.16
C LEU A 34 16.39 -4.82 -25.93
N ASP A 35 16.15 -5.71 -26.90
CA ASP A 35 16.62 -7.09 -26.86
C ASP A 35 17.99 -7.19 -27.51
N LEU A 36 18.99 -7.75 -26.82
CA LEU A 36 20.30 -8.02 -27.41
C LEU A 36 20.14 -9.08 -28.53
N VAL A 37 20.45 -8.69 -29.78
CA VAL A 37 20.31 -9.56 -30.96
C VAL A 37 21.65 -9.95 -31.58
N ALA A 38 22.72 -9.20 -31.29
CA ALA A 38 24.07 -9.56 -31.72
C ALA A 38 25.13 -8.91 -30.85
N GLU A 39 26.26 -9.60 -30.71
CA GLU A 39 27.52 -9.04 -30.24
C GLU A 39 28.51 -9.02 -31.41
N VAL A 40 29.22 -7.91 -31.59
CA VAL A 40 30.20 -7.72 -32.66
C VAL A 40 31.55 -7.46 -32.01
N PRO A 41 32.43 -8.48 -31.94
CA PRO A 41 33.73 -8.34 -31.30
C PRO A 41 34.62 -7.34 -32.02
N ALA A 42 35.46 -6.60 -31.28
CA ALA A 42 36.40 -5.61 -31.79
C ALA A 42 37.24 -6.13 -32.97
N ALA A 43 37.68 -7.39 -32.88
CA ALA A 43 38.48 -8.06 -33.91
C ALA A 43 37.77 -8.23 -35.26
N SER A 44 36.43 -8.20 -35.27
CA SER A 44 35.62 -8.32 -36.49
C SER A 44 35.33 -6.97 -37.15
N VAL A 45 35.51 -5.87 -36.42
CA VAL A 45 35.12 -4.52 -36.85
C VAL A 45 36.12 -3.94 -37.86
N ARG A 46 35.58 -3.50 -39.00
CA ARG A 46 36.29 -2.74 -40.05
C ARG A 46 35.84 -1.28 -40.00
N VAL A 47 36.65 -0.40 -39.42
CA VAL A 47 36.30 1.03 -39.22
C VAL A 47 36.03 1.77 -40.53
N ASP A 48 36.80 1.48 -41.58
CA ASP A 48 36.64 2.08 -42.91
C ASP A 48 35.72 1.26 -43.84
N GLY A 49 34.91 0.36 -43.30
CA GLY A 49 34.14 -0.57 -44.11
C GLY A 49 32.89 -1.12 -43.44
N TYR A 50 32.22 -2.03 -44.15
CA TYR A 50 31.05 -2.71 -43.65
C TYR A 50 31.46 -3.96 -42.89
N THR A 51 30.98 -4.08 -41.65
CA THR A 51 31.16 -5.24 -40.78
C THR A 51 29.82 -5.96 -40.66
N ARG A 52 29.82 -7.29 -40.76
CA ARG A 52 28.60 -8.09 -40.59
C ARG A 52 28.15 -8.00 -39.13
N VAL A 53 26.86 -7.80 -38.91
CA VAL A 53 26.27 -7.66 -37.59
C VAL A 53 25.87 -9.05 -37.06
N GLY A 54 26.85 -9.75 -36.47
CA GLY A 54 26.66 -11.12 -35.97
C GLY A 54 26.05 -12.04 -37.02
N ASP A 55 24.98 -12.74 -36.63
CA ASP A 55 24.20 -13.63 -37.50
C ASP A 55 22.87 -13.02 -37.96
N LEU A 56 22.70 -11.71 -37.81
CA LEU A 56 21.48 -11.03 -38.20
C LEU A 56 21.33 -11.04 -39.74
N THR A 57 20.32 -11.73 -40.25
CA THR A 57 20.00 -11.79 -41.69
C THR A 57 18.79 -10.92 -42.02
N VAL A 58 18.75 -10.33 -43.21
CA VAL A 58 17.61 -9.49 -43.62
C VAL A 58 16.37 -10.35 -43.86
N GLU A 59 16.56 -11.60 -44.29
CA GLU A 59 15.46 -12.57 -44.45
C GLU A 59 14.71 -12.87 -43.13
N SER A 60 15.36 -12.72 -41.98
CA SER A 60 14.72 -12.87 -40.66
C SER A 60 13.88 -11.66 -40.23
N ILE A 61 13.93 -10.55 -40.97
CA ILE A 61 13.27 -9.29 -40.64
C ILE A 61 11.94 -9.21 -41.38
N GLU A 62 10.91 -9.86 -40.83
CA GLU A 62 9.57 -9.95 -41.43
C GLU A 62 8.79 -8.63 -41.42
N GLN A 63 9.13 -7.72 -40.51
CA GLN A 63 8.49 -6.41 -40.32
C GLN A 63 9.53 -5.33 -40.08
N ALA A 64 9.16 -4.06 -40.26
CA ALA A 64 10.06 -2.95 -39.98
C ALA A 64 10.54 -3.02 -38.51
N ARG A 65 11.87 -2.98 -38.31
CA ARG A 65 12.50 -3.02 -36.99
C ARG A 65 13.49 -1.89 -36.82
N THR A 66 13.64 -1.42 -35.58
CA THR A 66 14.67 -0.46 -35.19
C THR A 66 15.79 -1.21 -34.47
N TYR A 67 17.04 -0.97 -34.88
CA TYR A 67 18.22 -1.51 -34.22
C TYR A 67 19.04 -0.39 -33.58
N VAL A 68 19.57 -0.65 -32.39
CA VAL A 68 20.46 0.25 -31.65
C VAL A 68 21.83 -0.39 -31.57
N PHE A 69 22.84 0.31 -32.07
CA PHE A 69 24.24 -0.10 -32.02
C PHE A 69 24.93 0.67 -30.89
N ALA A 70 25.42 -0.05 -29.89
CA ALA A 70 26.12 0.54 -28.75
C ALA A 70 27.45 -0.16 -28.52
N ARG A 71 28.46 0.59 -28.10
CA ARG A 71 29.72 0.01 -27.65
C ARG A 71 29.45 -0.79 -26.37
N ALA A 72 30.06 -1.97 -26.24
CA ALA A 72 29.88 -2.84 -25.08
C ALA A 72 30.42 -2.22 -23.78
N ASP A 73 31.30 -1.21 -23.88
CA ASP A 73 31.78 -0.41 -22.74
C ASP A 73 30.81 0.70 -22.31
N ARG A 74 29.67 0.84 -22.97
CA ARG A 74 28.60 1.78 -22.61
C ARG A 74 27.33 1.03 -22.23
N THR A 75 26.86 1.28 -21.02
CA THR A 75 25.54 0.82 -20.60
C THR A 75 24.45 1.61 -21.33
N LEU A 76 23.60 0.92 -22.10
CA LEU A 76 22.34 1.49 -22.55
C LEU A 76 21.34 1.44 -21.40
N SER A 77 20.87 2.61 -20.98
CA SER A 77 19.83 2.72 -19.96
C SER A 77 18.87 3.83 -20.35
N PRO A 78 17.55 3.64 -20.16
CA PRO A 78 16.59 4.74 -20.25
C PRO A 78 16.78 5.75 -19.10
N PHE A 79 17.64 5.44 -18.12
CA PHE A 79 17.97 6.31 -17.00
C PHE A 79 19.31 7.01 -17.23
N ALA A 80 19.27 8.34 -17.38
CA ALA A 80 20.45 9.17 -17.46
C ALA A 80 20.98 9.48 -16.05
N ARG A 81 22.30 9.51 -15.87
CA ARG A 81 22.91 9.97 -14.62
C ARG A 81 22.60 11.47 -14.44
N VAL A 82 22.08 11.82 -13.27
CA VAL A 82 21.81 13.20 -12.87
C VAL A 82 22.68 13.48 -11.64
N GLY A 83 23.80 14.19 -11.85
CA GLY A 83 24.76 14.53 -10.79
C GLY A 83 25.85 13.49 -10.50
N GLU A 84 26.70 13.82 -9.53
CA GLU A 84 27.91 13.06 -9.20
C GLU A 84 27.63 11.88 -8.25
N ASP A 85 26.54 11.91 -7.49
CA ASP A 85 26.23 10.89 -6.48
C ASP A 85 25.66 9.59 -7.06
N GLY A 86 25.68 9.43 -8.38
CA GLY A 86 25.24 8.21 -9.07
C GLY A 86 23.73 8.09 -9.23
N VAL A 87 22.97 9.11 -8.82
CA VAL A 87 21.52 9.19 -9.05
C VAL A 87 21.24 9.11 -10.54
N ARG A 88 20.20 8.37 -10.90
CA ARG A 88 19.73 8.26 -12.29
C ARG A 88 18.28 8.69 -12.42
N SER A 89 17.93 9.29 -13.55
CA SER A 89 16.56 9.73 -13.86
C SER A 89 16.12 9.25 -15.24
N GLY A 90 14.88 8.80 -15.33
CA GLY A 90 14.23 8.45 -16.59
C GLY A 90 12.81 9.03 -16.62
N ARG A 91 12.39 9.52 -17.78
CA ARG A 91 10.98 9.85 -18.03
C ARG A 91 10.28 8.60 -18.52
N LEU A 92 9.26 8.16 -17.81
CA LEU A 92 8.51 6.95 -18.16
C LEU A 92 7.35 7.26 -19.10
N ALA A 93 6.55 8.28 -18.77
CA ALA A 93 5.34 8.61 -19.53
C ALA A 93 4.90 10.07 -19.35
N ASP A 94 4.09 10.56 -20.28
CA ASP A 94 3.20 11.70 -20.09
C ASP A 94 1.76 11.21 -20.09
N THR A 95 1.01 11.58 -19.06
CA THR A 95 -0.32 11.02 -18.78
C THR A 95 -1.28 12.16 -18.45
N GLY A 96 -2.59 11.85 -18.39
CA GLY A 96 -3.58 12.82 -17.95
C GLY A 96 -3.42 13.26 -16.49
N ALA A 97 -2.71 12.46 -15.68
CA ALA A 97 -2.37 12.77 -14.29
C ALA A 97 -1.09 13.63 -14.17
N GLY A 98 -0.25 13.66 -15.20
CA GLY A 98 0.98 14.46 -15.24
C GLY A 98 2.14 13.73 -15.93
N ARG A 99 3.35 14.23 -15.70
CA ARG A 99 4.57 13.55 -16.15
C ARG A 99 4.99 12.51 -15.12
N VAL A 100 5.22 11.28 -15.56
CA VAL A 100 5.81 10.22 -14.73
C VAL A 100 7.31 10.21 -14.95
N VAL A 101 8.04 10.51 -13.88
CA VAL A 101 9.51 10.47 -13.82
C VAL A 101 9.88 9.46 -12.76
N GLN A 102 10.91 8.69 -13.03
CA GLN A 102 11.48 7.76 -12.05
C GLN A 102 12.91 8.20 -11.75
N LEU A 103 13.21 8.35 -10.46
CA LEU A 103 14.53 8.61 -9.91
C LEU A 103 15.04 7.34 -9.24
N ARG A 104 16.33 7.06 -9.40
CA ARG A 104 17.01 5.92 -8.78
C ARG A 104 18.17 6.44 -7.96
N TYR A 105 18.04 6.40 -6.64
CA TYR A 105 19.06 6.84 -5.70
C TYR A 105 19.87 5.64 -5.22
N PRO A 106 21.19 5.58 -5.46
CA PRO A 106 21.99 4.48 -4.96
C PRO A 106 21.94 4.43 -3.42
N LEU A 107 21.88 3.22 -2.87
CA LEU A 107 21.77 3.01 -1.43
C LEU A 107 22.99 2.28 -0.86
N PRO A 108 23.38 2.61 0.38
CA PRO A 108 24.35 1.82 1.16
C PRO A 108 23.65 0.64 1.85
N GLY A 109 22.96 -0.20 1.09
CA GLY A 109 22.19 -1.33 1.59
C GLY A 109 21.14 -1.83 0.59
N VAL A 110 20.41 -2.87 0.99
CA VAL A 110 19.36 -3.52 0.18
C VAL A 110 17.99 -3.08 0.70
N PRO A 111 17.28 -2.20 -0.03
CA PRO A 111 15.92 -1.83 0.35
C PRO A 111 14.95 -2.98 0.04
N PHE A 112 13.75 -2.89 0.61
CA PHE A 112 12.63 -3.74 0.21
C PHE A 112 12.26 -3.52 -1.26
N ASP A 113 12.00 -4.59 -2.01
CA ASP A 113 11.54 -4.53 -3.37
C ASP A 113 10.05 -4.85 -3.51
N THR A 114 9.24 -3.89 -3.96
CA THR A 114 7.80 -4.06 -4.13
C THR A 114 7.41 -5.16 -5.12
N VAL A 115 8.21 -5.39 -6.16
CA VAL A 115 7.95 -6.41 -7.19
C VAL A 115 8.31 -7.79 -6.66
N ASP A 116 9.50 -7.93 -6.10
CA ASP A 116 10.07 -9.23 -5.73
C ASP A 116 9.65 -9.68 -4.32
N ASP A 117 9.55 -8.74 -3.37
CA ASP A 117 9.23 -9.05 -1.96
C ASP A 117 7.71 -8.97 -1.66
N TYR A 118 6.88 -8.40 -2.56
CA TYR A 118 5.42 -8.33 -2.41
C TYR A 118 4.63 -8.56 -3.71
N GLY A 119 4.71 -9.77 -4.25
CA GLY A 119 4.02 -10.20 -5.47
C GLY A 119 2.52 -10.55 -5.33
N PHE A 120 1.89 -10.33 -4.17
CA PHE A 120 0.52 -10.78 -3.89
C PHE A 120 -0.55 -9.91 -4.56
N GLY A 121 -1.51 -10.56 -5.22
CA GLY A 121 -2.61 -9.91 -5.94
C GLY A 121 -3.96 -9.93 -5.19
N PRO A 122 -5.05 -9.44 -5.82
CA PRO A 122 -6.37 -9.33 -5.21
C PRO A 122 -6.95 -10.62 -4.61
N SER A 123 -6.59 -11.77 -5.18
CA SER A 123 -7.08 -13.08 -4.74
C SER A 123 -6.22 -13.75 -3.66
N SER A 124 -5.12 -13.10 -3.25
CA SER A 124 -4.18 -13.62 -2.26
C SER A 124 -4.60 -13.27 -0.83
N TRP A 125 -4.28 -14.14 0.12
CA TRP A 125 -4.60 -13.93 1.54
C TRP A 125 -3.85 -12.73 2.13
N GLU A 126 -2.60 -12.57 1.73
CA GLU A 126 -1.68 -11.49 2.13
C GLU A 126 -2.18 -10.11 1.72
N ASN A 127 -3.06 -10.02 0.73
CA ASN A 127 -3.67 -8.75 0.34
C ASN A 127 -4.83 -8.33 1.27
N GLN A 128 -5.38 -9.25 2.07
CA GLN A 128 -6.47 -8.97 3.01
C GLN A 128 -5.97 -8.44 4.36
N TYR A 129 -4.87 -9.01 4.87
CA TYR A 129 -4.38 -8.77 6.23
C TYR A 129 -3.48 -7.54 6.37
N GLY A 130 -3.32 -6.76 5.29
CA GLY A 130 -2.29 -5.74 5.21
C GLY A 130 -0.89 -6.34 5.14
N ALA A 131 0.08 -5.51 4.83
CA ALA A 131 1.49 -5.85 4.89
C ALA A 131 2.20 -4.82 5.77
N HIS A 132 3.32 -5.23 6.37
CA HIS A 132 4.20 -4.27 7.00
C HIS A 132 4.64 -3.19 6.01
N ARG A 133 4.70 -1.94 6.48
CA ARG A 133 5.22 -0.82 5.70
C ARG A 133 6.73 -0.98 5.54
N ALA A 134 7.21 -0.83 4.32
CA ALA A 134 8.63 -0.96 4.00
C ALA A 134 9.33 0.40 4.01
N PHE A 135 8.61 1.43 3.57
CA PHE A 135 9.09 2.79 3.48
C PHE A 135 8.22 3.72 4.32
N HIS A 136 8.88 4.58 5.10
CA HIS A 136 8.22 5.60 5.90
C HIS A 136 8.66 6.98 5.41
N PRO A 137 7.85 7.65 4.57
CA PRO A 137 8.13 9.01 4.17
C PRO A 137 8.14 9.94 5.38
N VAL A 138 9.14 10.79 5.43
CA VAL A 138 9.33 11.79 6.49
C VAL A 138 9.72 13.13 5.85
N ARG A 139 9.64 14.22 6.62
CA ARG A 139 10.02 15.54 6.12
C ARG A 139 10.73 16.34 7.19
N ARG A 140 11.76 17.07 6.78
CA ARG A 140 12.43 18.13 7.54
C ARG A 140 12.31 19.46 6.79
N ASP A 141 12.74 20.56 7.39
CA ASP A 141 12.64 21.89 6.76
C ASP A 141 13.36 21.97 5.41
N SER A 142 14.49 21.25 5.29
CA SER A 142 15.30 21.27 4.08
C SER A 142 14.81 20.34 2.97
N GLY A 143 13.78 19.52 3.20
CA GLY A 143 13.27 18.60 2.18
C GLY A 143 12.70 17.28 2.73
N PRO A 144 12.20 16.42 1.83
CA PRO A 144 11.65 15.12 2.19
C PRO A 144 12.74 14.09 2.43
N GLY A 145 12.37 12.99 3.06
CA GLY A 145 13.21 11.81 3.21
C GLY A 145 12.37 10.55 3.34
N VAL A 146 13.04 9.41 3.33
CA VAL A 146 12.42 8.11 3.50
C VAL A 146 13.22 7.32 4.52
N VAL A 147 12.56 6.87 5.58
CA VAL A 147 13.14 5.93 6.54
C VAL A 147 12.83 4.51 6.08
N TRP A 148 13.83 3.65 6.05
CA TRP A 148 13.72 2.28 5.58
C TRP A 148 14.63 1.36 6.39
N GLN A 149 14.31 0.07 6.37
CA GLN A 149 15.09 -0.99 7.01
C GLN A 149 15.71 -1.88 5.92
N ASP A 150 17.02 -2.07 5.98
CA ASP A 150 17.75 -2.96 5.08
C ASP A 150 17.31 -4.42 5.29
N VAL A 151 16.94 -5.11 4.21
CA VAL A 151 16.33 -6.45 4.30
C VAL A 151 17.33 -7.55 4.67
N GLU A 152 18.63 -7.34 4.42
CA GLU A 152 19.69 -8.32 4.70
C GLU A 152 20.27 -8.14 6.11
N THR A 153 20.51 -6.89 6.50
CA THR A 153 21.24 -6.52 7.72
C THR A 153 20.34 -6.00 8.84
N ASN A 154 19.07 -5.72 8.55
CA ASN A 154 18.10 -5.04 9.42
C ASN A 154 18.50 -3.61 9.84
N GLN A 155 19.57 -3.04 9.27
CA GLN A 155 19.99 -1.68 9.58
C GLN A 155 18.93 -0.67 9.16
N VAL A 156 18.59 0.25 10.06
CA VAL A 156 17.65 1.34 9.80
C VAL A 156 18.41 2.57 9.32
N ARG A 157 17.90 3.19 8.26
CA ARG A 157 18.51 4.37 7.63
C ARG A 157 17.42 5.37 7.26
N VAL A 158 17.77 6.65 7.23
CA VAL A 158 17.00 7.66 6.51
C VAL A 158 17.78 8.10 5.29
N THR A 159 17.11 8.10 4.15
CA THR A 159 17.59 8.71 2.90
C THR A 159 16.91 10.05 2.73
N TRP A 160 17.65 11.14 2.85
CA TRP A 160 17.17 12.49 2.62
C TRP A 160 17.31 12.86 1.15
N LEU A 161 16.22 13.39 0.60
CA LEU A 161 16.11 13.88 -0.76
C LEU A 161 16.03 15.41 -0.74
N SER A 162 16.08 16.04 -1.91
CA SER A 162 16.06 17.48 -2.05
C SER A 162 14.95 17.92 -3.00
N ASP A 163 14.13 18.87 -2.54
CA ASP A 163 13.06 19.49 -3.35
C ASP A 163 13.64 20.38 -4.47
N ALA A 164 14.86 20.92 -4.27
CA ALA A 164 15.49 21.87 -5.18
C ALA A 164 16.43 21.21 -6.20
N ASP A 165 17.05 20.10 -5.82
CA ASP A 165 18.02 19.35 -6.61
C ASP A 165 17.75 17.85 -6.49
N PRO A 166 17.08 17.23 -7.48
CA PRO A 166 16.80 15.80 -7.49
C PRO A 166 18.05 14.90 -7.53
N ALA A 167 19.25 15.45 -7.79
CA ALA A 167 20.49 14.70 -7.73
C ALA A 167 21.08 14.62 -6.31
N ALA A 168 20.70 15.54 -5.43
CA ALA A 168 21.25 15.61 -4.08
C ALA A 168 20.57 14.58 -3.17
N VAL A 169 21.37 13.65 -2.65
CA VAL A 169 20.92 12.60 -1.73
C VAL A 169 21.91 12.44 -0.58
N THR A 170 21.40 12.21 0.63
CA THR A 170 22.24 11.86 1.78
C THR A 170 21.63 10.73 2.57
N HIS A 171 22.48 9.86 3.13
CA HIS A 171 22.05 8.74 3.94
C HIS A 171 22.58 8.91 5.37
N VAL A 172 21.70 8.72 6.34
CA VAL A 172 22.06 8.74 7.76
C VAL A 172 21.65 7.41 8.36
N ALA A 173 22.60 6.71 8.97
CA ALA A 173 22.31 5.50 9.73
C ALA A 173 21.57 5.89 11.02
N LEU A 174 20.52 5.15 11.35
CA LEU A 174 19.71 5.37 12.54
C LEU A 174 19.92 4.21 13.52
N PRO A 175 19.60 4.40 14.80
CA PRO A 175 19.65 3.32 15.79
C PRO A 175 18.85 2.10 15.31
N THR A 176 19.49 0.93 15.35
CA THR A 176 18.89 -0.34 14.95
C THR A 176 18.79 -1.23 16.18
N LEU A 177 17.66 -1.96 16.31
CA LEU A 177 17.45 -2.92 17.39
C LEU A 177 17.42 -4.33 16.82
N ASP A 178 18.32 -5.19 17.34
CA ASP A 178 18.42 -6.58 16.91
C ASP A 178 17.09 -7.32 17.13
N GLY A 179 16.65 -8.05 16.11
CA GLY A 179 15.40 -8.81 16.14
C GLY A 179 14.12 -7.96 16.11
N ALA A 180 14.23 -6.65 15.91
CA ALA A 180 13.08 -5.76 15.76
C ALA A 180 12.85 -5.33 14.31
N ARG A 181 11.59 -5.13 13.96
CA ARG A 181 11.15 -4.48 12.72
C ARG A 181 11.01 -2.98 12.97
N LEU A 182 11.42 -2.18 11.98
CA LEU A 182 11.00 -0.78 11.90
C LEU A 182 9.50 -0.77 11.59
N ALA A 183 8.69 -0.35 12.55
CA ALA A 183 7.23 -0.39 12.43
C ALA A 183 6.65 0.95 11.93
N ALA A 184 7.26 2.07 12.33
CA ALA A 184 6.91 3.41 11.88
C ALA A 184 8.05 4.40 12.13
N ALA A 185 8.06 5.53 11.42
CA ALA A 185 9.01 6.62 11.66
C ALA A 185 8.38 7.99 11.42
N HIS A 186 8.94 9.02 12.07
CA HIS A 186 8.60 10.42 11.86
C HIS A 186 9.86 11.28 12.01
N ALA A 187 9.95 12.39 11.27
CA ALA A 187 11.06 13.32 11.40
C ALA A 187 10.61 14.69 11.91
N GLU A 188 11.50 15.31 12.67
CA GLU A 188 11.40 16.67 13.16
C GLU A 188 11.88 17.66 12.07
N ALA A 189 11.52 18.93 12.25
CA ALA A 189 11.90 20.03 11.35
C ALA A 189 13.43 20.13 11.14
N ASP A 190 14.23 19.85 12.17
CA ASP A 190 15.70 19.90 12.13
C ASP A 190 16.34 18.65 11.49
N GLY A 191 15.55 17.63 11.14
CA GLY A 191 16.01 16.36 10.60
C GLY A 191 16.30 15.29 11.64
N GLY A 192 16.04 15.53 12.93
CA GLY A 192 15.94 14.46 13.92
C GLY A 192 14.85 13.46 13.55
N VAL A 193 15.02 12.18 13.87
CA VAL A 193 14.08 11.11 13.49
C VAL A 193 13.69 10.30 14.71
N THR A 194 12.40 10.07 14.90
CA THR A 194 11.86 9.11 15.87
C THR A 194 11.41 7.85 15.13
N CYS A 195 11.91 6.69 15.57
CA CYS A 195 11.57 5.38 15.03
C CYS A 195 10.83 4.55 16.08
N LEU A 196 9.76 3.89 15.67
CA LEU A 196 9.07 2.85 16.42
C LEU A 196 9.61 1.49 15.99
N HIS A 197 10.20 0.76 16.93
CA HIS A 197 10.69 -0.60 16.74
C HIS A 197 9.81 -1.58 17.52
N ILE A 198 9.38 -2.66 16.86
CA ILE A 198 8.63 -3.74 17.50
C ILE A 198 9.35 -5.06 17.25
N GLN A 199 9.58 -5.81 18.32
CA GLN A 199 10.22 -7.12 18.25
C GLN A 199 9.41 -8.07 17.38
N ARG A 200 10.07 -8.73 16.42
CA ARG A 200 9.44 -9.72 15.54
C ARG A 200 8.99 -10.94 16.33
N GLY A 201 7.92 -11.59 15.87
CA GLY A 201 7.50 -12.90 16.40
C GLY A 201 6.19 -13.38 15.82
N ASP A 202 5.95 -14.69 15.93
CA ASP A 202 4.81 -15.45 15.38
C ASP A 202 3.76 -15.84 16.46
N GLY A 203 3.84 -15.21 17.63
CA GLY A 203 2.92 -15.44 18.73
C GLY A 203 3.26 -16.66 19.58
N ARG A 204 4.37 -17.36 19.28
CA ARG A 204 4.80 -18.58 19.98
C ARG A 204 6.19 -18.39 20.62
N PRO A 205 6.36 -18.70 21.93
CA PRO A 205 5.30 -18.87 22.92
C PRO A 205 4.45 -17.58 23.06
N ASN A 206 3.33 -17.66 23.77
CA ASN A 206 2.44 -16.51 24.06
C ASN A 206 3.13 -15.51 25.02
N ALA A 207 4.18 -14.86 24.53
CA ALA A 207 5.08 -13.98 25.25
C ALA A 207 5.04 -12.57 24.66
N THR A 208 5.11 -11.58 25.54
CA THR A 208 5.07 -10.16 25.20
C THR A 208 6.23 -9.78 24.27
N ARG A 209 5.93 -9.01 23.22
CA ARG A 209 6.94 -8.44 22.32
C ARG A 209 7.45 -7.12 22.85
N ALA A 210 8.76 -6.87 22.74
CA ALA A 210 9.31 -5.57 23.09
C ALA A 210 8.87 -4.49 22.08
N VAL A 211 8.42 -3.34 22.59
CA VAL A 211 8.10 -2.15 21.80
C VAL A 211 8.98 -1.01 22.29
N THR A 212 9.72 -0.38 21.38
CA THR A 212 10.69 0.67 21.73
C THR A 212 10.59 1.84 20.76
N LEU A 213 10.44 3.05 21.31
CA LEU A 213 10.66 4.28 20.58
C LEU A 213 12.12 4.70 20.73
N VAL A 214 12.77 5.07 19.63
CA VAL A 214 14.12 5.61 19.63
C VAL A 214 14.13 6.93 18.86
N LYS A 215 14.58 8.00 19.49
CA LYS A 215 14.76 9.33 18.89
C LYS A 215 16.23 9.56 18.63
N ALA A 216 16.57 9.92 17.40
CA ALA A 216 17.91 10.27 16.95
C ALA A 216 17.95 11.73 16.48
N ASN A 217 19.12 12.38 16.60
CA ASN A 217 19.35 13.69 16.01
C ASN A 217 19.57 13.60 14.49
N ALA A 218 19.77 14.75 13.82
CA ALA A 218 19.98 14.81 12.38
C ALA A 218 21.22 14.06 11.86
N GLN A 219 22.17 13.73 12.75
CA GLN A 219 23.36 12.94 12.43
C GLN A 219 23.16 11.44 12.71
N GLY A 220 21.97 11.03 13.17
CA GLY A 220 21.62 9.64 13.46
C GLY A 220 22.08 9.16 14.84
N ALA A 221 22.63 10.04 15.67
CA ALA A 221 23.00 9.67 17.04
C ALA A 221 21.74 9.61 17.92
N GLU A 222 21.58 8.52 18.67
CA GLU A 222 20.49 8.37 19.63
C GLU A 222 20.54 9.48 20.68
N THR A 223 19.40 10.12 20.89
CA THR A 223 19.19 11.18 21.90
C THR A 223 18.22 10.74 22.98
N ARG A 224 17.28 9.84 22.65
CA ARG A 224 16.32 9.29 23.59
C ARG A 224 15.84 7.91 23.19
N ARG A 225 15.47 7.12 24.19
CA ARG A 225 14.87 5.80 24.04
C ARG A 225 13.83 5.59 25.13
N ALA A 226 12.70 5.01 24.76
CA ALA A 226 11.65 4.61 25.69
C ALA A 226 11.09 3.25 25.30
N ALA A 227 10.99 2.35 26.28
CA ALA A 227 10.23 1.12 26.12
C ALA A 227 8.76 1.40 26.43
N LEU A 228 7.87 0.93 25.57
CA LEU A 228 6.42 1.00 25.79
C LEU A 228 5.93 -0.33 26.39
N ASP A 229 4.94 -0.26 27.27
CA ASP A 229 4.37 -1.45 27.88
C ASP A 229 3.51 -2.20 26.85
N ALA A 230 3.99 -3.38 26.45
CA ALA A 230 3.30 -4.26 25.51
C ALA A 230 2.56 -5.41 26.18
N GLY A 231 2.49 -5.42 27.51
CA GLY A 231 1.79 -6.43 28.30
C GLY A 231 0.28 -6.48 28.01
N PRO A 232 -0.42 -7.52 28.50
CA PRO A 232 -1.84 -7.76 28.22
C PRO A 232 -2.77 -6.59 28.57
N ASP A 233 -2.42 -5.81 29.61
CA ASP A 233 -3.21 -4.68 30.10
C ASP A 233 -2.83 -3.34 29.44
N ALA A 234 -1.84 -3.36 28.55
CA ALA A 234 -1.26 -2.21 27.88
C ALA A 234 -1.43 -2.29 26.36
N MET A 235 -0.32 -2.23 25.59
CA MET A 235 -0.42 -2.40 24.14
C MET A 235 -0.81 -3.83 23.74
N ASN A 236 -0.67 -4.83 24.60
CA ASN A 236 -1.14 -6.20 24.38
C ASN A 236 -0.64 -6.80 23.05
N ILE A 237 0.68 -6.96 22.92
CA ILE A 237 1.31 -7.47 21.68
C ILE A 237 2.05 -8.78 21.98
N VAL A 238 1.63 -9.85 21.31
CA VAL A 238 2.28 -11.18 21.36
C VAL A 238 2.92 -11.57 20.02
N GLU A 239 2.50 -10.95 18.93
CA GLU A 239 3.04 -11.13 17.59
C GLU A 239 3.09 -9.80 16.85
N PHE A 240 4.17 -9.65 16.08
CA PHE A 240 4.36 -8.56 15.13
C PHE A 240 5.17 -9.14 13.96
N GLY A 241 4.46 -9.67 12.98
CA GLY A 241 4.98 -10.38 11.82
C GLY A 241 4.81 -9.58 10.53
N ASP A 242 4.74 -10.30 9.40
CA ASP A 242 4.64 -9.71 8.05
C ASP A 242 3.28 -9.10 7.74
N ARG A 243 2.27 -9.43 8.56
CA ARG A 243 0.88 -8.98 8.44
C ARG A 243 0.52 -7.85 9.41
N ASP A 244 1.46 -7.46 10.27
CA ASP A 244 1.26 -6.40 11.23
C ASP A 244 1.95 -5.12 10.75
N HIS A 245 1.34 -3.97 11.02
CA HIS A 245 1.86 -2.68 10.58
C HIS A 245 1.49 -1.59 11.57
N ALA A 246 2.28 -0.51 11.54
CA ALA A 246 2.01 0.67 12.34
C ALA A 246 2.12 1.93 11.48
N THR A 247 1.41 2.97 11.90
CA THR A 247 1.57 4.32 11.37
C THR A 247 1.90 5.25 12.53
N MET A 248 2.79 6.22 12.29
CA MET A 248 3.15 7.25 13.26
C MET A 248 3.19 8.61 12.57
N THR A 249 2.60 9.62 13.19
CA THR A 249 2.71 11.01 12.73
C THR A 249 2.70 11.96 13.91
N ARG A 250 2.99 13.24 13.66
CA ARG A 250 3.07 14.27 14.70
C ARG A 250 2.00 15.32 14.52
N SER A 251 1.37 15.71 15.63
CA SER A 251 0.49 16.86 15.71
C SER A 251 0.85 17.65 16.98
N GLY A 252 1.36 18.87 16.82
CA GLY A 252 1.85 19.67 17.95
C GLY A 252 3.01 19.01 18.69
N ASP A 253 2.83 18.77 19.99
CA ASP A 253 3.77 18.11 20.91
C ASP A 253 3.50 16.61 21.09
N ARG A 254 2.60 16.03 20.29
CA ARG A 254 2.23 14.61 20.35
C ARG A 254 2.67 13.85 19.11
N LEU A 255 3.11 12.63 19.33
CA LEU A 255 3.16 11.57 18.33
C LEU A 255 1.89 10.71 18.48
N GLY A 256 1.12 10.62 17.41
CA GLY A 256 0.02 9.67 17.30
C GLY A 256 0.54 8.39 16.66
N ILE A 257 0.24 7.25 17.28
CA ILE A 257 0.66 5.93 16.82
C ILE A 257 -0.56 5.04 16.70
N VAL A 258 -0.70 4.34 15.58
CA VAL A 258 -1.70 3.28 15.40
C VAL A 258 -1.00 1.99 15.00
N VAL A 259 -1.32 0.88 15.66
CA VAL A 259 -0.69 -0.43 15.47
C VAL A 259 -1.78 -1.48 15.24
N THR A 260 -1.68 -2.26 14.16
CA THR A 260 -2.35 -3.56 14.07
C THR A 260 -1.47 -4.61 14.72
N ARG A 261 -2.08 -5.51 15.50
CA ARG A 261 -1.34 -6.52 16.25
C ARG A 261 -2.14 -7.79 16.47
N THR A 262 -1.41 -8.86 16.79
CA THR A 262 -1.98 -10.02 17.48
C THR A 262 -1.77 -9.89 19.00
N MET A 263 -2.86 -10.09 19.74
CA MET A 263 -2.96 -9.92 21.18
C MET A 263 -2.65 -11.20 21.95
N HIS A 264 -2.31 -11.05 23.23
CA HIS A 264 -2.18 -12.16 24.16
C HIS A 264 -3.46 -13.00 24.19
N ARG A 265 -3.28 -14.29 24.44
CA ARG A 265 -4.35 -15.27 24.44
C ARG A 265 -5.48 -14.86 25.40
N ALA A 266 -6.69 -14.76 24.87
CA ALA A 266 -7.90 -14.48 25.63
C ALA A 266 -8.41 -15.74 26.37
N PRO A 267 -9.41 -15.62 27.27
CA PRO A 267 -9.95 -16.75 28.02
C PRO A 267 -10.55 -17.88 27.15
N ASP A 268 -10.90 -17.60 25.90
CA ASP A 268 -11.35 -18.59 24.92
C ASP A 268 -10.21 -19.47 24.37
N GLY A 269 -8.96 -19.19 24.77
CA GLY A 269 -7.79 -19.94 24.36
C GLY A 269 -7.16 -19.48 23.04
N LEU A 270 -7.68 -18.42 22.43
CA LEU A 270 -7.21 -17.91 21.13
C LEU A 270 -6.45 -16.59 21.28
N ASN A 271 -5.51 -16.38 20.35
CA ASN A 271 -4.87 -15.09 20.12
C ASN A 271 -5.70 -14.34 19.09
N HIS A 272 -6.21 -13.16 19.45
CA HIS A 272 -7.07 -12.34 18.59
C HIS A 272 -6.27 -11.20 17.97
N GLN A 273 -6.70 -10.71 16.82
CA GLN A 273 -6.13 -9.53 16.17
C GLN A 273 -6.87 -8.25 16.57
N GLY A 274 -6.21 -7.11 16.53
CA GLY A 274 -6.87 -5.83 16.80
C GLY A 274 -6.00 -4.61 16.54
N GLY A 275 -6.66 -3.49 16.26
CA GLY A 275 -6.00 -2.20 16.15
C GLY A 275 -5.87 -1.52 17.52
N LEU A 276 -4.83 -0.71 17.70
CA LEU A 276 -4.57 0.09 18.89
C LEU A 276 -4.10 1.47 18.47
N ALA A 277 -4.70 2.51 19.03
CA ALA A 277 -4.22 3.87 18.94
C ALA A 277 -3.64 4.31 20.29
N LEU A 278 -2.51 5.03 20.28
CA LEU A 278 -1.95 5.66 21.46
C LEU A 278 -1.34 7.02 21.13
N LEU A 279 -1.23 7.87 22.14
CA LEU A 279 -0.57 9.16 22.07
C LEU A 279 0.68 9.15 22.95
N VAL A 280 1.75 9.73 22.40
CA VAL A 280 3.05 9.82 23.06
C VAL A 280 3.53 11.25 23.01
N ASP A 281 4.06 11.75 24.11
CA ASP A 281 4.73 13.05 24.14
C ASP A 281 6.03 12.99 23.30
N ALA A 282 6.15 13.87 22.32
CA ALA A 282 7.17 13.74 21.29
C ALA A 282 8.61 14.03 21.78
N ASP A 283 8.75 14.69 22.94
CA ASP A 283 10.03 15.02 23.53
C ASP A 283 10.45 14.00 24.58
N THR A 284 9.49 13.50 25.35
CA THR A 284 9.72 12.54 26.43
C THR A 284 9.61 11.09 26.02
N LEU A 285 8.93 10.82 24.92
CA LEU A 285 8.52 9.49 24.45
C LEU A 285 7.65 8.74 25.46
N ALA A 286 7.01 9.44 26.40
CA ALA A 286 6.09 8.87 27.37
C ALA A 286 4.66 8.81 26.82
N VAL A 287 3.95 7.71 27.08
CA VAL A 287 2.52 7.59 26.76
C VAL A 287 1.72 8.60 27.57
N THR A 288 0.78 9.30 26.93
CA THR A 288 0.04 10.41 27.55
C THR A 288 -1.36 10.00 27.97
N GLY A 289 -1.67 10.21 29.26
CA GLY A 289 -3.01 10.25 29.87
C GLY A 289 -3.88 8.99 29.73
N PRO A 290 -4.93 8.79 30.53
CA PRO A 290 -6.01 7.91 30.11
C PRO A 290 -6.78 8.59 28.99
N MET A 291 -7.03 7.88 27.90
CA MET A 291 -7.95 8.36 26.86
C MET A 291 -9.32 7.72 27.07
N HIS A 292 -10.39 8.48 26.84
CA HIS A 292 -11.75 7.98 26.93
C HIS A 292 -12.27 7.48 25.57
N TRP A 293 -12.93 6.33 25.56
CA TRP A 293 -13.81 5.91 24.48
C TRP A 293 -15.26 5.87 25.02
N PRO A 294 -16.19 6.68 24.48
CA PRO A 294 -17.59 6.67 24.91
C PRO A 294 -18.24 5.29 24.83
N GLY A 295 -18.66 4.75 25.98
CA GLY A 295 -19.29 3.42 26.08
C GLY A 295 -18.33 2.26 26.37
N HIS A 296 -17.04 2.53 26.56
CA HIS A 296 -16.05 1.53 26.98
C HIS A 296 -15.38 1.95 28.30
N PRO A 297 -14.89 0.99 29.11
CA PRO A 297 -14.09 1.33 30.29
C PRO A 297 -12.88 2.18 29.88
N GLU A 298 -12.53 3.16 30.72
CA GLU A 298 -11.32 3.96 30.51
C GLU A 298 -10.10 3.05 30.35
N SER A 299 -9.25 3.36 29.37
CA SER A 299 -7.97 2.68 29.27
C SER A 299 -7.00 3.29 30.27
N PRO A 300 -6.53 2.53 31.28
CA PRO A 300 -5.62 3.06 32.30
C PRO A 300 -4.22 3.37 31.76
N VAL A 301 -3.93 2.99 30.51
CA VAL A 301 -2.60 2.97 29.89
C VAL A 301 -2.44 3.95 28.73
N GLY A 302 -3.43 4.81 28.47
CA GLY A 302 -3.36 5.79 27.37
C GLY A 302 -3.29 5.19 25.97
N ALA A 303 -3.84 3.99 25.82
CA ALA A 303 -3.94 3.29 24.55
C ALA A 303 -5.36 2.74 24.37
N ILE A 304 -5.97 2.96 23.22
CA ILE A 304 -7.37 2.63 22.95
C ILE A 304 -7.44 1.67 21.76
N GLN A 305 -8.20 0.58 21.90
CA GLN A 305 -8.49 -0.33 20.79
C GLN A 305 -9.31 0.39 19.72
N THR A 306 -8.95 0.28 18.44
CA THR A 306 -9.67 0.95 17.33
C THR A 306 -10.79 0.07 16.76
N SER A 307 -10.43 -1.09 16.22
CA SER A 307 -11.37 -2.12 15.79
C SER A 307 -10.85 -3.51 16.15
N SER A 308 -11.78 -4.42 16.44
CA SER A 308 -11.46 -5.85 16.53
C SER A 308 -11.06 -6.35 15.14
N HIS A 309 -9.97 -7.11 15.07
CA HIS A 309 -9.42 -7.65 13.83
C HIS A 309 -9.14 -6.55 12.79
N ALA A 310 -8.33 -5.57 13.18
CA ALA A 310 -7.88 -4.52 12.29
C ALA A 310 -6.75 -5.02 11.37
N PHE A 311 -6.90 -4.82 10.06
CA PHE A 311 -5.97 -5.31 9.02
C PHE A 311 -5.39 -4.20 8.14
N ALA A 312 -5.80 -2.95 8.35
CA ALA A 312 -5.20 -1.79 7.71
C ALA A 312 -5.35 -0.59 8.65
N ASN A 313 -4.39 0.35 8.62
CA ASN A 313 -4.56 1.64 9.28
C ASN A 313 -3.83 2.76 8.53
N VAL A 314 -4.36 3.97 8.67
CA VAL A 314 -3.78 5.22 8.20
C VAL A 314 -3.97 6.28 9.27
N LEU A 315 -3.03 7.21 9.37
CA LEU A 315 -3.07 8.29 10.34
C LEU A 315 -2.48 9.58 9.75
N ALA A 316 -3.21 10.67 9.87
CA ALA A 316 -2.79 12.00 9.46
C ALA A 316 -2.95 12.99 10.64
N PRO A 317 -2.10 14.03 10.72
CA PRO A 317 -2.32 15.11 11.66
C PRO A 317 -3.64 15.83 11.33
N ASN A 318 -4.36 16.26 12.36
CA ASN A 318 -5.56 17.07 12.21
C ASN A 318 -5.28 18.50 12.68
N GLY A 319 -5.86 19.50 12.00
CA GLY A 319 -5.61 20.92 12.27
C GLY A 319 -6.11 21.44 13.63
N ASP A 320 -6.77 20.60 14.43
CA ASP A 320 -7.22 20.90 15.80
C ASP A 320 -6.21 20.45 16.88
N GLY A 321 -5.01 20.03 16.49
CA GLY A 321 -4.00 19.47 17.40
C GLY A 321 -4.20 17.99 17.70
N GLY A 322 -5.24 17.36 17.13
CA GLY A 322 -5.45 15.91 17.17
C GLY A 322 -4.94 15.20 15.92
N PHE A 323 -5.51 14.02 15.70
CA PHE A 323 -5.22 13.15 14.56
C PHE A 323 -6.52 12.67 13.92
N LEU A 324 -6.47 12.48 12.61
CA LEU A 324 -7.52 11.85 11.81
C LEU A 324 -6.96 10.53 11.27
N GLY A 325 -7.64 9.44 11.52
CA GLY A 325 -7.20 8.14 11.02
C GLY A 325 -8.38 7.27 10.60
N ALA A 326 -8.04 6.19 9.92
CA ALA A 326 -9.00 5.12 9.69
C ALA A 326 -8.32 3.76 9.83
N ASP A 327 -9.11 2.75 10.12
CA ASP A 327 -8.70 1.36 10.04
C ASP A 327 -9.73 0.51 9.31
N LEU A 328 -9.34 -0.72 8.99
CA LEU A 328 -10.19 -1.71 8.35
C LEU A 328 -10.38 -2.89 9.29
N GLY A 329 -11.56 -2.99 9.90
CA GLY A 329 -11.91 -4.06 10.85
C GLY A 329 -12.90 -5.05 10.24
N ASP A 330 -12.70 -6.35 10.44
CA ASP A 330 -13.64 -7.39 9.95
C ASP A 330 -14.78 -7.72 10.92
N ALA A 331 -14.70 -7.30 12.20
CA ALA A 331 -15.60 -7.79 13.24
C ALA A 331 -16.38 -6.68 13.95
N ALA A 332 -15.73 -5.95 14.85
CA ALA A 332 -16.39 -5.02 15.76
C ALA A 332 -15.57 -3.73 15.92
N PRO A 333 -16.00 -2.62 15.32
CA PRO A 333 -16.95 -2.53 14.19
C PRO A 333 -16.41 -3.16 12.88
N ARG A 334 -17.31 -3.79 12.09
CA ARG A 334 -17.01 -4.34 10.76
C ARG A 334 -17.14 -3.24 9.71
N GLY A 335 -16.03 -2.88 9.08
CA GLY A 335 -16.00 -1.83 8.07
C GLY A 335 -14.69 -1.06 8.01
N VAL A 336 -14.73 0.04 7.26
CA VAL A 336 -13.73 1.12 7.32
C VAL A 336 -14.16 2.08 8.43
N ASN A 337 -13.42 2.10 9.53
CA ASN A 337 -13.75 2.92 10.69
C ASN A 337 -12.92 4.19 10.69
N LEU A 338 -13.59 5.32 10.51
CA LEU A 338 -12.97 6.64 10.61
C LEU A 338 -12.95 7.08 12.06
N TYR A 339 -11.80 7.50 12.56
CA TYR A 339 -11.66 8.00 13.92
C TYR A 339 -10.89 9.31 14.01
N ARG A 340 -11.25 10.10 15.03
CA ARG A 340 -10.51 11.27 15.46
C ARG A 340 -9.95 10.99 16.83
N LEU A 341 -8.65 11.19 16.98
CA LEU A 341 -7.89 10.93 18.20
C LEU A 341 -7.36 12.24 18.77
N THR A 342 -7.56 12.46 20.05
CA THR A 342 -7.11 13.64 20.81
C THR A 342 -6.60 13.20 22.19
N ASP A 343 -5.94 14.09 22.92
CA ASP A 343 -5.51 13.82 24.31
C ASP A 343 -6.68 13.42 25.24
N ALA A 344 -7.92 13.81 24.92
CA ALA A 344 -9.09 13.55 25.76
C ALA A 344 -9.85 12.27 25.37
N GLU A 345 -10.04 12.05 24.07
CA GLU A 345 -10.93 11.01 23.57
C GLU A 345 -10.55 10.51 22.18
N MET A 346 -11.07 9.32 21.87
CA MET A 346 -11.20 8.84 20.50
C MET A 346 -12.67 8.72 20.12
N VAL A 347 -13.06 9.32 19.00
CA VAL A 347 -14.41 9.22 18.44
C VAL A 347 -14.35 8.50 17.11
N THR A 348 -15.13 7.43 16.94
CA THR A 348 -15.15 6.60 15.72
C THR A 348 -16.52 6.59 15.03
N ARG A 349 -16.53 6.45 13.70
CA ARG A 349 -17.73 6.20 12.88
C ARG A 349 -17.38 5.24 11.75
N VAL A 350 -18.29 4.32 11.43
CA VAL A 350 -18.18 3.46 10.26
C VAL A 350 -18.48 4.31 9.03
N ALA A 351 -17.48 4.50 8.16
CA ALA A 351 -17.63 5.25 6.92
C ALA A 351 -18.07 4.35 5.75
N PHE A 352 -17.79 3.06 5.85
CA PHE A 352 -18.17 2.04 4.88
C PHE A 352 -18.20 0.66 5.55
N THR A 353 -19.09 -0.24 5.13
CA THR A 353 -19.10 -1.66 5.52
C THR A 353 -19.20 -2.54 4.28
N PHE A 354 -18.90 -3.82 4.42
CA PHE A 354 -18.89 -4.80 3.34
C PHE A 354 -19.72 -6.04 3.70
N LYS A 355 -20.02 -6.84 2.68
CA LYS A 355 -20.75 -8.12 2.79
C LYS A 355 -20.06 -9.11 3.72
N THR A 356 -20.78 -10.13 4.16
CA THR A 356 -20.36 -11.09 5.20
C THR A 356 -20.71 -12.52 4.82
N ARG A 357 -19.74 -13.43 4.89
CA ARG A 357 -19.92 -14.85 4.56
C ARG A 357 -20.54 -15.60 5.73
N HIS A 358 -21.56 -16.41 5.45
CA HIS A 358 -22.21 -17.25 6.46
C HIS A 358 -21.73 -18.70 6.41
N GLY A 359 -21.92 -19.40 7.53
CA GLY A 359 -21.62 -20.82 7.63
C GLY A 359 -22.46 -21.67 6.69
N THR A 360 -21.86 -22.70 6.10
CA THR A 360 -22.53 -23.68 5.22
C THR A 360 -22.89 -24.97 5.95
N THR A 361 -22.60 -25.03 7.25
CA THR A 361 -22.96 -26.13 8.16
C THR A 361 -23.87 -25.61 9.28
N PRO A 362 -24.76 -26.45 9.84
CA PRO A 362 -25.66 -26.04 10.91
C PRO A 362 -24.97 -25.53 12.17
N SER A 363 -23.71 -25.90 12.42
CA SER A 363 -22.96 -25.50 13.62
C SER A 363 -21.64 -24.83 13.26
N ALA A 364 -21.24 -23.87 14.11
CA ALA A 364 -20.02 -23.08 13.96
C ALA A 364 -18.74 -23.86 14.25
N TYR A 365 -18.82 -24.89 15.10
CA TYR A 365 -17.71 -25.75 15.48
C TYR A 365 -18.23 -27.12 15.94
N PRO A 366 -17.41 -28.19 15.92
CA PRO A 366 -17.84 -29.51 16.36
C PRO A 366 -18.40 -29.49 17.80
N GLY A 367 -19.66 -29.92 17.97
CA GLY A 367 -20.34 -29.94 19.26
C GLY A 367 -20.89 -28.59 19.74
N GLY A 368 -20.82 -27.55 18.90
CA GLY A 368 -21.41 -26.23 19.19
C GLY A 368 -22.93 -26.17 19.02
N PRO A 369 -23.54 -25.01 19.30
CA PRO A 369 -24.95 -24.77 19.02
C PRO A 369 -25.25 -24.95 17.53
N THR A 370 -26.48 -25.34 17.22
CA THR A 370 -27.00 -25.35 15.85
C THR A 370 -27.78 -24.08 15.57
N TYR A 371 -27.66 -23.59 14.35
CA TYR A 371 -28.28 -22.36 13.88
C TYR A 371 -29.31 -22.68 12.80
N PRO A 372 -30.40 -21.90 12.69
CA PRO A 372 -31.37 -22.06 11.61
C PRO A 372 -30.77 -21.80 10.23
N VAL A 373 -31.44 -22.31 9.19
CA VAL A 373 -31.10 -21.97 7.80
C VAL A 373 -31.34 -20.49 7.55
N TYR A 374 -30.39 -19.84 6.89
CA TYR A 374 -30.54 -18.48 6.40
C TYR A 374 -31.14 -18.51 4.99
N ALA A 375 -32.47 -18.57 4.93
CA ALA A 375 -33.21 -18.82 3.71
C ALA A 375 -33.01 -17.73 2.64
N GLU A 376 -32.86 -16.47 3.05
CA GLU A 376 -32.79 -15.31 2.15
C GLU A 376 -31.57 -15.33 1.22
N ILE A 377 -30.47 -15.96 1.63
CA ILE A 377 -29.24 -16.09 0.82
C ILE A 377 -28.97 -17.53 0.37
N SER A 378 -29.81 -18.48 0.78
CA SER A 378 -29.70 -19.88 0.39
C SER A 378 -30.31 -20.13 -0.98
N SER A 379 -29.76 -21.11 -1.70
CA SER A 379 -30.25 -21.55 -3.01
C SER A 379 -30.31 -23.09 -3.07
N PRO A 380 -30.95 -23.70 -4.09
CA PRO A 380 -30.95 -25.16 -4.23
C PRO A 380 -29.56 -25.80 -4.29
N GLY A 381 -28.54 -25.05 -4.71
CA GLY A 381 -27.15 -25.54 -4.79
C GLY A 381 -26.30 -25.25 -3.56
N GLN A 382 -26.73 -24.36 -2.65
CA GLN A 382 -25.96 -23.94 -1.49
C GLN A 382 -26.88 -23.53 -0.34
N THR A 383 -26.73 -24.18 0.80
CA THR A 383 -27.41 -23.79 2.05
C THR A 383 -26.48 -22.99 2.93
N PHE A 384 -26.99 -21.89 3.49
CA PHE A 384 -26.33 -21.08 4.49
C PHE A 384 -27.10 -21.12 5.80
N TYR A 385 -26.42 -20.87 6.92
CA TYR A 385 -26.99 -20.88 8.27
C TYR A 385 -26.78 -19.53 8.95
N GLN A 386 -27.61 -19.25 9.96
CA GLN A 386 -27.64 -17.98 10.69
C GLN A 386 -26.47 -17.85 11.68
N TRP A 387 -25.23 -17.97 11.19
CA TRP A 387 -23.99 -17.66 11.91
C TRP A 387 -22.87 -17.33 10.92
N SER A 388 -21.88 -16.56 11.34
CA SER A 388 -20.70 -16.20 10.54
C SER A 388 -19.44 -16.18 11.40
N ASN A 389 -18.33 -16.61 10.82
CA ASN A 389 -16.97 -16.36 11.32
C ASN A 389 -16.10 -15.81 10.19
N ASP A 390 -16.67 -14.90 9.40
CA ASP A 390 -16.04 -14.37 8.20
C ASP A 390 -15.03 -13.27 8.53
N ASN A 391 -13.76 -13.64 8.51
CA ASN A 391 -12.65 -12.74 8.76
C ASN A 391 -12.09 -12.11 7.46
N THR A 392 -12.98 -11.88 6.49
CA THR A 392 -12.63 -11.28 5.20
C THR A 392 -13.21 -9.88 5.10
N THR A 393 -12.45 -8.94 4.52
CA THR A 393 -12.88 -7.54 4.36
C THR A 393 -13.44 -7.22 2.97
N TYR A 394 -13.10 -8.00 1.93
CA TYR A 394 -13.46 -7.75 0.52
C TYR A 394 -13.10 -6.33 0.03
N THR A 395 -12.24 -5.65 0.78
CA THR A 395 -12.00 -4.21 0.72
C THR A 395 -10.53 -3.95 1.08
N GLU A 396 -9.90 -2.98 0.43
CA GLU A 396 -8.60 -2.46 0.85
C GLU A 396 -8.72 -0.96 1.16
N LEU A 397 -8.27 -0.55 2.34
CA LEU A 397 -8.24 0.88 2.70
C LEU A 397 -7.25 1.65 1.80
N GLY A 398 -7.58 2.85 1.35
CA GLY A 398 -6.71 3.65 0.50
C GLY A 398 -6.11 4.87 1.19
N GLY A 399 -6.80 5.40 2.18
CA GLY A 399 -6.36 6.58 2.91
C GLY A 399 -7.52 7.47 3.31
N VAL A 400 -7.19 8.48 4.10
CA VAL A 400 -8.11 9.53 4.51
C VAL A 400 -7.50 10.89 4.25
N ALA A 401 -8.31 11.82 3.76
CA ALA A 401 -7.86 13.19 3.55
C ALA A 401 -8.97 14.17 3.92
N LYS A 402 -8.59 15.23 4.63
CA LYS A 402 -9.49 16.35 4.90
C LYS A 402 -9.68 17.17 3.62
N THR A 403 -10.91 17.60 3.39
CA THR A 403 -11.30 18.53 2.32
C THR A 403 -11.84 19.81 2.94
N ASP A 404 -12.14 20.81 2.10
CA ASP A 404 -12.64 22.11 2.58
C ASP A 404 -13.92 22.00 3.43
N ASP A 405 -14.75 21.01 3.13
CA ASP A 405 -16.08 20.79 3.71
C ASP A 405 -16.28 19.39 4.34
N GLY A 406 -15.26 18.53 4.35
CA GLY A 406 -15.43 17.13 4.71
C GLY A 406 -14.15 16.32 4.90
N VAL A 407 -14.31 15.01 4.84
CA VAL A 407 -13.24 14.01 4.83
C VAL A 407 -13.55 13.00 3.72
N VAL A 408 -12.57 12.77 2.84
CA VAL A 408 -12.59 11.67 1.87
C VAL A 408 -12.00 10.43 2.52
N VAL A 409 -12.71 9.32 2.42
CA VAL A 409 -12.21 7.98 2.76
C VAL A 409 -12.12 7.19 1.46
N LEU A 410 -10.90 6.88 1.01
CA LEU A 410 -10.63 6.12 -0.21
C LEU A 410 -10.47 4.63 0.15
N PHE A 411 -10.95 3.74 -0.70
CA PHE A 411 -10.77 2.29 -0.60
C PHE A 411 -10.97 1.62 -1.96
N SER A 412 -10.63 0.34 -2.09
CA SER A 412 -11.13 -0.51 -3.17
C SER A 412 -12.12 -1.53 -2.59
N THR A 413 -13.23 -1.82 -3.29
CA THR A 413 -14.25 -2.78 -2.83
C THR A 413 -14.94 -3.45 -4.02
N GLU A 414 -15.47 -4.65 -3.78
CA GLU A 414 -16.35 -5.35 -4.73
C GLU A 414 -17.67 -4.58 -4.97
N ARG A 415 -18.22 -4.63 -6.20
CA ARG A 415 -19.40 -3.85 -6.63
C ARG A 415 -20.72 -4.31 -6.00
N SER A 416 -20.89 -5.60 -5.70
CA SER A 416 -22.11 -6.13 -5.07
C SER A 416 -22.13 -5.78 -3.58
N LEU A 417 -22.44 -4.52 -3.31
CA LEU A 417 -22.55 -3.98 -1.95
C LEU A 417 -23.55 -4.83 -1.15
N LEU A 418 -23.06 -5.41 -0.05
CA LEU A 418 -23.85 -6.20 0.92
C LEU A 418 -24.60 -7.42 0.37
N ASP A 419 -24.22 -7.93 -0.82
CA ASP A 419 -24.75 -9.19 -1.34
C ASP A 419 -24.04 -10.39 -0.71
N ASN A 420 -24.58 -10.85 0.41
CA ASN A 420 -24.05 -11.97 1.20
C ASN A 420 -24.18 -13.33 0.48
N SER A 421 -24.89 -13.40 -0.66
CA SER A 421 -24.96 -14.63 -1.47
C SER A 421 -23.75 -14.82 -2.40
N ARG A 422 -22.99 -13.75 -2.69
CA ARG A 422 -21.88 -13.74 -3.65
C ARG A 422 -20.53 -13.80 -2.96
N LEU A 423 -20.28 -14.91 -2.28
CA LEU A 423 -19.14 -15.13 -1.39
C LEU A 423 -18.56 -16.54 -1.52
N GLY A 424 -17.38 -16.77 -0.93
CA GLY A 424 -16.78 -18.11 -0.86
C GLY A 424 -15.28 -18.14 -1.12
N ALA A 425 -14.74 -17.09 -1.75
CA ALA A 425 -13.33 -16.92 -2.06
C ALA A 425 -12.80 -15.57 -1.57
N LEU A 426 -11.47 -15.40 -1.64
CA LEU A 426 -10.78 -14.15 -1.31
C LEU A 426 -11.05 -13.05 -2.34
N TRP A 427 -11.33 -13.47 -3.58
CA TRP A 427 -11.81 -12.65 -4.69
C TRP A 427 -13.09 -13.28 -5.24
N ASN A 428 -14.21 -12.55 -5.17
CA ASN A 428 -15.51 -13.04 -5.62
C ASN A 428 -15.99 -12.31 -6.88
N GLU A 429 -15.54 -11.08 -7.06
CA GLU A 429 -15.75 -10.27 -8.27
C GLU A 429 -14.75 -9.10 -8.34
N THR A 430 -14.82 -8.35 -9.44
CA THR A 430 -14.11 -7.08 -9.62
C THR A 430 -14.22 -6.16 -8.42
N ARG A 431 -13.06 -5.75 -7.89
CA ARG A 431 -12.95 -4.59 -7.00
C ARG A 431 -12.74 -3.33 -7.81
N ASP A 432 -13.53 -2.29 -7.55
CA ASP A 432 -13.28 -0.96 -8.08
C ASP A 432 -12.68 -0.06 -7.02
N LEU A 433 -11.96 0.96 -7.47
CA LEU A 433 -11.60 2.09 -6.62
C LEU A 433 -12.87 2.86 -6.27
N ALA A 434 -13.06 3.14 -4.99
CA ALA A 434 -14.24 3.79 -4.46
C ALA A 434 -13.89 4.76 -3.34
N MET A 435 -14.81 5.68 -3.05
CA MET A 435 -14.69 6.56 -1.92
C MET A 435 -16.03 6.88 -1.29
N VAL A 436 -16.00 7.34 -0.04
CA VAL A 436 -17.11 8.03 0.62
C VAL A 436 -16.60 9.39 1.09
N ARG A 437 -17.42 10.42 0.94
CA ARG A 437 -17.18 11.72 1.59
C ARG A 437 -18.07 11.80 2.82
N VAL A 438 -17.48 12.14 3.95
CA VAL A 438 -18.21 12.35 5.21
C VAL A 438 -17.97 13.76 5.73
N ARG A 439 -18.85 14.22 6.61
CA ARG A 439 -18.71 15.52 7.26
C ARG A 439 -17.45 15.62 8.10
N SER A 440 -16.83 16.79 8.13
CA SER A 440 -15.59 17.04 8.87
C SER A 440 -15.77 16.95 10.40
N ASP A 441 -16.98 17.22 10.90
CA ASP A 441 -17.38 17.06 12.29
C ASP A 441 -18.15 15.75 12.54
N PHE A 442 -17.73 14.65 11.92
CA PHE A 442 -18.38 13.32 12.00
C PHE A 442 -18.62 12.83 13.43
N ALA A 443 -17.87 13.33 14.41
CA ALA A 443 -18.10 13.07 15.83
C ALA A 443 -19.51 13.47 16.30
N ARG A 444 -20.17 14.41 15.61
CA ARG A 444 -21.55 14.84 15.85
C ARG A 444 -22.60 14.02 15.10
N ALA A 445 -22.19 13.19 14.14
CA ALA A 445 -23.11 12.27 13.49
C ALA A 445 -23.60 11.23 14.51
N ALA A 446 -24.77 10.64 14.29
CA ALA A 446 -25.26 9.56 15.12
C ALA A 446 -24.23 8.41 15.21
N PRO A 447 -23.97 7.85 16.41
CA PRO A 447 -23.19 6.63 16.52
C PRO A 447 -24.05 5.51 15.95
N GLY A 448 -23.80 5.13 14.68
CA GLY A 448 -24.48 3.99 14.06
C GLY A 448 -24.30 2.71 14.89
N ARG A 449 -25.04 1.66 14.53
CA ARG A 449 -24.73 0.30 15.02
C ARG A 449 -23.55 -0.25 14.21
N ASP A 450 -22.67 -1.03 14.82
CA ASP A 450 -21.36 -1.53 14.34
C ASP A 450 -21.07 -1.63 12.82
N ALA A 451 -22.05 -1.95 11.96
CA ALA A 451 -21.88 -2.06 10.51
C ALA A 451 -22.88 -1.16 9.71
N VAL A 452 -23.32 -0.04 10.30
CA VAL A 452 -24.34 0.85 9.74
C VAL A 452 -23.78 2.24 9.51
N VAL A 453 -23.66 2.63 8.25
CA VAL A 453 -23.38 4.02 7.84
C VAL A 453 -24.66 4.85 7.95
N THR A 454 -24.63 5.94 8.73
CA THR A 454 -25.78 6.82 8.95
C THR A 454 -25.86 7.93 7.89
N ASP A 455 -27.07 8.40 7.58
CA ASP A 455 -27.25 9.41 6.52
C ASP A 455 -26.69 10.79 6.91
N ASP A 456 -26.72 11.13 8.21
CA ASP A 456 -26.21 12.40 8.72
C ASP A 456 -24.67 12.48 8.76
N LEU A 457 -23.98 11.35 8.51
CA LEU A 457 -22.54 11.26 8.36
C LEU A 457 -22.08 11.60 6.94
N VAL A 458 -22.84 11.18 5.93
CA VAL A 458 -22.41 11.10 4.53
C VAL A 458 -22.70 12.41 3.77
N LEU A 459 -21.72 12.89 3.00
CA LEU A 459 -21.83 14.04 2.12
C LEU A 459 -21.88 13.67 0.63
N SER A 460 -21.32 12.52 0.25
CA SER A 460 -21.25 12.11 -1.15
C SER A 460 -22.59 11.60 -1.68
N GLN A 461 -22.96 12.05 -2.89
CA GLN A 461 -24.13 11.57 -3.63
C GLN A 461 -23.74 10.44 -4.58
N GLY A 462 -23.32 9.32 -3.99
CA GLY A 462 -22.89 8.11 -4.71
C GLY A 462 -24.04 7.16 -5.05
N ALA A 463 -23.72 5.87 -5.13
CA ALA A 463 -24.70 4.80 -5.29
C ALA A 463 -25.81 4.89 -4.22
N PRO A 464 -27.04 4.46 -4.55
CA PRO A 464 -28.14 4.38 -3.58
C PRO A 464 -27.71 3.61 -2.34
N ALA A 465 -28.26 4.01 -1.18
CA ALA A 465 -28.01 3.28 0.05
C ALA A 465 -28.50 1.83 -0.09
N VAL A 466 -27.69 0.89 0.38
CA VAL A 466 -27.99 -0.54 0.40
C VAL A 466 -28.05 -0.99 1.84
N GLU A 467 -29.10 -1.73 2.17
CA GLU A 467 -29.33 -2.30 3.49
C GLU A 467 -29.35 -3.82 3.39
N SER A 468 -28.78 -4.47 4.39
CA SER A 468 -28.74 -5.92 4.52
C SER A 468 -28.63 -6.29 6.00
N LYS A 469 -28.40 -7.57 6.27
CA LYS A 469 -28.13 -8.08 7.60
C LYS A 469 -27.16 -9.25 7.52
N TYR A 470 -26.46 -9.49 8.61
CA TYR A 470 -25.67 -10.70 8.81
C TYR A 470 -25.96 -11.27 10.20
N TYR A 471 -25.36 -12.44 10.47
CA TYR A 471 -25.46 -13.09 11.77
C TYR A 471 -24.04 -13.24 12.30
N PHE A 472 -23.80 -12.78 13.53
CA PHE A 472 -22.50 -12.90 14.18
C PHE A 472 -22.17 -14.35 14.51
N PHE A 473 -20.97 -14.63 15.04
CA PHE A 473 -20.57 -15.99 15.44
C PHE A 473 -21.55 -16.63 16.42
N THR A 474 -22.18 -15.83 17.28
CA THR A 474 -23.19 -16.24 18.26
C THR A 474 -24.58 -16.46 17.66
N GLY A 475 -24.76 -16.23 16.36
CA GLY A 475 -26.05 -16.23 15.66
C GLY A 475 -26.91 -14.99 15.91
N THR A 476 -26.35 -13.95 16.53
CA THR A 476 -27.04 -12.68 16.74
C THR A 476 -27.16 -11.93 15.40
N GLU A 477 -28.37 -11.55 15.02
CA GLU A 477 -28.62 -10.73 13.82
C GLU A 477 -28.02 -9.33 14.00
N GLN A 478 -27.31 -8.85 12.99
CA GLN A 478 -26.67 -7.54 12.94
C GLN A 478 -27.08 -6.81 11.66
N PRO A 479 -27.57 -5.56 11.75
CA PRO A 479 -27.90 -4.77 10.57
C PRO A 479 -26.63 -4.33 9.83
N GLN A 480 -26.69 -4.24 8.51
CA GLN A 480 -25.63 -3.65 7.68
C GLN A 480 -26.21 -2.58 6.78
N ARG A 481 -25.49 -1.47 6.62
CA ARG A 481 -25.90 -0.41 5.70
C ARG A 481 -24.71 0.33 5.11
N VAL A 482 -24.72 0.46 3.79
CA VAL A 482 -23.78 1.26 3.02
C VAL A 482 -24.52 2.45 2.43
N ALA A 483 -23.92 3.65 2.44
CA ALA A 483 -24.47 4.84 1.81
C ALA A 483 -23.36 5.74 1.23
N GLY A 484 -23.69 6.45 0.15
CA GLY A 484 -22.83 7.49 -0.43
C GLY A 484 -21.57 7.03 -1.15
N VAL A 485 -21.47 5.75 -1.50
CA VAL A 485 -20.28 5.21 -2.18
C VAL A 485 -20.18 5.73 -3.60
N VAL A 486 -19.09 6.43 -3.90
CA VAL A 486 -18.76 6.88 -5.25
C VAL A 486 -17.69 5.96 -5.81
N PHE A 487 -18.06 5.13 -6.79
CA PHE A 487 -17.09 4.35 -7.56
C PHE A 487 -16.35 5.26 -8.53
N LEU A 488 -15.02 5.27 -8.44
CA LEU A 488 -14.13 6.08 -9.25
C LEU A 488 -13.72 5.37 -10.54
N THR A 489 -13.89 4.05 -10.60
CA THR A 489 -13.53 3.21 -11.74
C THR A 489 -14.69 2.32 -12.16
N GLN A 490 -14.59 1.82 -13.40
CA GLN A 490 -15.45 0.76 -13.93
C GLN A 490 -14.57 -0.29 -14.62
N LEU A 491 -13.80 -1.04 -13.83
CA LEU A 491 -12.90 -2.07 -14.35
C LEU A 491 -13.65 -3.26 -14.97
N ALA A 492 -12.97 -4.00 -15.85
CA ALA A 492 -13.49 -5.21 -16.47
C ALA A 492 -13.75 -6.32 -15.42
N ALA A 493 -14.57 -7.31 -15.78
CA ALA A 493 -15.03 -8.37 -14.87
C ALA A 493 -13.89 -9.27 -14.32
N ASP A 494 -12.77 -9.34 -15.03
CA ASP A 494 -11.56 -10.05 -14.63
C ASP A 494 -10.49 -9.12 -14.04
N GLN A 495 -10.79 -7.83 -13.89
CA GLN A 495 -9.86 -6.83 -13.37
C GLN A 495 -10.25 -6.37 -11.97
N SER A 496 -9.29 -5.90 -11.17
CA SER A 496 -9.53 -5.35 -9.84
C SER A 496 -8.54 -4.25 -9.49
N ALA A 497 -9.04 -3.21 -8.84
CA ALA A 497 -8.26 -2.17 -8.19
C ALA A 497 -7.67 -2.73 -6.89
N SER A 498 -6.37 -2.58 -6.71
CA SER A 498 -5.61 -3.06 -5.57
C SER A 498 -4.65 -1.97 -5.09
N ARG A 499 -4.23 -2.05 -3.82
CA ARG A 499 -3.27 -1.12 -3.21
C ARG A 499 -3.63 0.34 -3.46
N PRO A 500 -4.85 0.79 -3.08
CA PRO A 500 -5.20 2.19 -3.23
C PRO A 500 -4.37 3.06 -2.29
N HIS A 501 -4.01 4.26 -2.74
CA HIS A 501 -3.35 5.29 -1.94
C HIS A 501 -4.01 6.64 -2.21
N LEU A 502 -4.15 7.46 -1.17
CA LEU A 502 -4.67 8.82 -1.27
C LEU A 502 -3.59 9.82 -0.86
N HIS A 503 -3.30 10.78 -1.73
CA HIS A 503 -2.36 11.87 -1.45
C HIS A 503 -3.04 13.23 -1.53
N ALA A 504 -2.87 14.05 -0.49
CA ALA A 504 -3.33 15.44 -0.51
C ALA A 504 -2.31 16.34 -1.22
N ARG A 505 -2.80 17.22 -2.09
CA ARG A 505 -2.02 18.19 -2.85
C ARG A 505 -2.60 19.60 -2.67
N GLY A 506 -1.83 20.62 -3.03
CA GLY A 506 -2.31 22.01 -3.00
C GLY A 506 -3.47 22.30 -3.96
N ASP A 507 -3.66 21.48 -4.99
CA ASP A 507 -4.69 21.61 -6.02
C ASP A 507 -5.82 20.57 -5.92
N GLY A 508 -5.87 19.78 -4.84
CA GLY A 508 -6.88 18.74 -4.65
C GLY A 508 -6.28 17.46 -4.07
N LEU A 509 -6.84 16.31 -4.44
CA LEU A 509 -6.32 15.00 -4.02
C LEU A 509 -5.94 14.16 -5.24
N LEU A 510 -4.97 13.27 -5.07
CA LEU A 510 -4.59 12.26 -6.05
C LEU A 510 -4.80 10.88 -5.44
N ALA A 511 -5.69 10.09 -6.04
CA ALA A 511 -5.81 8.67 -5.73
C ALA A 511 -4.94 7.88 -6.71
N VAL A 512 -4.11 6.96 -6.22
CA VAL A 512 -3.26 6.08 -7.02
C VAL A 512 -3.58 4.63 -6.67
N TYR A 513 -3.60 3.73 -7.64
CA TYR A 513 -3.95 2.32 -7.43
C TYR A 513 -3.36 1.43 -8.53
N GLU A 514 -3.18 0.15 -8.23
CA GLU A 514 -2.81 -0.86 -9.22
C GLU A 514 -4.04 -1.52 -9.82
N VAL A 515 -3.97 -1.86 -11.11
CA VAL A 515 -4.93 -2.73 -11.80
C VAL A 515 -4.32 -4.10 -11.97
N TRP A 516 -5.05 -5.11 -11.50
CA TRP A 516 -4.68 -6.51 -11.60
C TRP A 516 -5.73 -7.26 -12.39
N ARG A 517 -5.32 -8.24 -13.18
CA ARG A 517 -6.18 -9.28 -13.75
C ARG A 517 -6.19 -10.48 -12.81
N THR A 518 -7.38 -10.98 -12.48
CA THR A 518 -7.57 -12.22 -11.73
C THR A 518 -8.29 -13.23 -12.62
N THR A 519 -7.64 -14.37 -12.88
CA THR A 519 -8.22 -15.48 -13.63
C THR A 519 -8.68 -16.57 -12.66
N ARG A 520 -9.97 -16.87 -12.64
CA ARG A 520 -10.56 -17.97 -11.85
C ARG A 520 -10.63 -19.24 -12.68
N THR A 521 -10.02 -20.31 -12.19
CA THR A 521 -10.19 -21.66 -12.73
C THR A 521 -11.09 -22.45 -11.80
N PRO A 522 -12.31 -22.82 -12.24
CA PRO A 522 -13.23 -23.61 -11.42
C PRO A 522 -12.59 -24.92 -10.96
N GLY A 523 -12.77 -25.26 -9.68
CA GLY A 523 -12.37 -26.56 -9.17
C GLY A 523 -13.22 -27.69 -9.78
N MET A 524 -12.60 -28.83 -10.08
CA MET A 524 -13.32 -30.07 -10.44
C MET A 524 -13.53 -30.94 -9.20
N ASP A 525 -14.62 -31.70 -9.14
CA ASP A 525 -14.87 -32.75 -8.14
C ASP A 525 -14.74 -32.29 -6.67
N GLY A 526 -15.32 -31.15 -6.33
CA GLY A 526 -15.32 -30.62 -4.95
C GLY A 526 -13.99 -29.98 -4.52
N GLN A 527 -13.04 -29.81 -5.43
CA GLN A 527 -11.87 -28.97 -5.19
C GLN A 527 -12.27 -27.49 -5.14
N PRO A 528 -11.57 -26.67 -4.33
CA PRO A 528 -11.75 -25.22 -4.36
C PRO A 528 -11.29 -24.66 -5.70
N ASP A 529 -11.82 -23.50 -6.06
CA ASP A 529 -11.32 -22.76 -7.22
C ASP A 529 -9.88 -22.32 -6.99
N THR A 530 -9.14 -22.21 -8.10
CA THR A 530 -7.80 -21.64 -8.10
C THR A 530 -7.81 -20.29 -8.80
N PHE A 531 -6.93 -19.41 -8.35
CA PHE A 531 -6.84 -18.03 -8.85
C PHE A 531 -5.41 -17.75 -9.30
N ALA A 532 -5.29 -17.01 -10.39
CA ALA A 532 -4.02 -16.48 -10.87
C ALA A 532 -4.15 -14.97 -11.05
N ASP A 533 -3.31 -14.23 -10.35
CA ASP A 533 -3.26 -12.77 -10.41
C ASP A 533 -2.12 -12.30 -11.31
N ALA A 534 -2.38 -11.32 -12.16
CA ALA A 534 -1.39 -10.68 -13.02
C ALA A 534 -1.54 -9.17 -12.96
N TYR A 535 -0.49 -8.48 -12.49
CA TYR A 535 -0.43 -7.03 -12.53
C TYR A 535 -0.48 -6.52 -13.98
N LEU A 536 -1.25 -5.46 -14.23
CA LEU A 536 -1.41 -4.87 -15.55
C LEU A 536 -0.84 -3.46 -15.66
N ASP A 537 -1.19 -2.59 -14.70
CA ASP A 537 -0.95 -1.15 -14.81
C ASP A 537 -1.07 -0.48 -13.44
N THR A 538 -0.40 0.65 -13.25
CA THR A 538 -0.66 1.56 -12.14
C THR A 538 -1.37 2.77 -12.70
N ARG A 539 -2.41 3.25 -12.01
CA ARG A 539 -3.28 4.33 -12.49
C ARG A 539 -3.49 5.38 -11.43
N ALA A 540 -3.91 6.57 -11.85
CA ALA A 540 -4.26 7.65 -10.95
C ALA A 540 -5.55 8.35 -11.35
N VAL A 541 -6.31 8.78 -10.34
CA VAL A 541 -7.54 9.57 -10.46
C VAL A 541 -7.37 10.86 -9.66
N ARG A 542 -7.74 12.01 -10.24
CA ARG A 542 -7.73 13.30 -9.53
C ARG A 542 -9.08 13.55 -8.87
N LEU A 543 -9.04 14.09 -7.66
CA LEU A 543 -10.19 14.65 -6.96
C LEU A 543 -9.97 16.15 -6.73
N THR A 544 -11.05 16.93 -6.69
CA THR A 544 -10.99 18.37 -6.39
C THR A 544 -10.59 18.61 -4.92
N THR A 545 -10.44 19.88 -4.51
CA THR A 545 -10.20 20.28 -3.11
C THR A 545 -11.36 19.94 -2.18
N GLU A 546 -12.58 19.86 -2.72
CA GLU A 546 -13.75 19.32 -2.01
C GLU A 546 -13.74 17.79 -1.98
N GLY A 547 -12.87 17.12 -2.75
CA GLY A 547 -12.82 15.67 -2.84
C GLY A 547 -13.83 15.08 -3.84
N LEU A 548 -14.27 15.85 -4.83
CA LEU A 548 -15.14 15.35 -5.90
C LEU A 548 -14.32 14.75 -7.05
N PRO A 549 -14.77 13.68 -7.73
CA PRO A 549 -14.03 13.10 -8.84
C PRO A 549 -13.89 14.10 -10.01
N VAL A 550 -12.68 14.27 -10.51
CA VAL A 550 -12.46 15.00 -11.76
C VAL A 550 -12.75 14.04 -12.91
N MET A 551 -13.86 14.27 -13.62
CA MET A 551 -14.30 13.41 -14.71
C MET A 551 -13.22 13.21 -15.77
N GLY A 552 -13.01 11.96 -16.20
CA GLY A 552 -12.01 11.59 -17.20
C GLY A 552 -10.55 11.75 -16.74
N SER A 553 -10.30 11.91 -15.43
CA SER A 553 -8.94 12.01 -14.90
C SER A 553 -8.22 10.68 -14.70
N ASP A 554 -8.93 9.55 -14.77
CA ASP A 554 -8.34 8.21 -14.70
C ASP A 554 -7.30 8.03 -15.81
N SER A 555 -6.05 7.90 -15.41
CA SER A 555 -4.89 7.87 -16.30
C SER A 555 -3.94 6.74 -15.91
N SER A 556 -3.47 5.98 -16.91
CA SER A 556 -2.35 5.05 -16.74
C SER A 556 -1.07 5.82 -16.39
N LEU A 557 -0.34 5.34 -15.39
CA LEU A 557 1.03 5.73 -15.05
C LEU A 557 2.06 4.75 -15.62
N GLY A 558 1.60 3.60 -16.13
CA GLY A 558 2.40 2.58 -16.78
C GLY A 558 2.78 1.43 -15.86
N ALA A 559 3.13 0.29 -16.46
CA ALA A 559 3.45 -0.95 -15.75
C ALA A 559 4.74 -0.88 -14.91
N ALA A 560 5.62 0.08 -15.17
CA ALA A 560 6.88 0.23 -14.43
C ALA A 560 6.70 0.86 -13.04
N VAL A 561 5.58 1.54 -12.78
CA VAL A 561 5.26 2.07 -11.45
C VAL A 561 4.59 0.96 -10.64
N ARG A 562 5.08 0.69 -9.42
CA ARG A 562 4.54 -0.35 -8.55
C ARG A 562 4.27 0.21 -7.17
N LEU A 563 3.17 -0.21 -6.55
CA LEU A 563 2.73 0.29 -5.26
C LEU A 563 2.99 -0.76 -4.21
N GLN A 564 3.65 -0.39 -3.12
CA GLN A 564 3.74 -1.25 -1.94
C GLN A 564 2.45 -1.15 -1.15
N ASN A 565 1.97 -2.27 -0.60
CA ASN A 565 0.77 -2.24 0.21
C ASN A 565 1.02 -1.37 1.45
N ARG A 566 0.22 -0.29 1.58
CA ARG A 566 0.21 0.65 2.71
C ARG A 566 1.31 1.70 2.77
N ASP A 567 2.33 1.72 1.92
CA ASP A 567 3.30 2.83 1.99
C ASP A 567 2.65 4.15 1.58
N ASP A 568 2.96 5.25 2.26
CA ASP A 568 2.30 6.52 1.98
C ASP A 568 2.97 7.21 0.78
N PRO A 569 2.19 7.76 -0.17
CA PRO A 569 2.72 8.75 -1.09
C PRO A 569 3.17 9.99 -0.33
N PHE A 570 4.12 10.74 -0.89
CA PHE A 570 4.60 11.98 -0.29
C PHE A 570 4.87 13.05 -1.36
N THR A 571 5.18 14.27 -0.91
CA THR A 571 5.48 15.37 -1.83
C THR A 571 6.99 15.50 -2.05
N LEU A 572 7.41 15.54 -3.31
CA LEU A 572 8.78 15.81 -3.73
C LEU A 572 8.76 16.75 -4.94
N ALA A 573 9.50 17.85 -4.87
CA ALA A 573 9.64 18.83 -5.97
C ALA A 573 8.29 19.30 -6.56
N GLY A 574 7.27 19.42 -5.71
CA GLY A 574 5.91 19.83 -6.09
C GLY A 574 5.05 18.74 -6.77
N GLY A 575 5.57 17.52 -6.92
CA GLY A 575 4.84 16.35 -7.39
C GLY A 575 4.47 15.36 -6.28
N THR A 576 3.74 14.32 -6.65
CA THR A 576 3.52 13.13 -5.81
C THR A 576 4.63 12.12 -6.10
N ALA A 577 5.28 11.65 -5.05
CA ALA A 577 6.30 10.61 -5.10
C ALA A 577 5.80 9.32 -4.44
N LEU A 578 6.23 8.20 -4.99
CA LEU A 578 6.03 6.84 -4.48
C LEU A 578 7.41 6.25 -4.20
N VAL A 579 7.51 5.14 -3.46
CA VAL A 579 8.82 4.55 -3.16
C VAL A 579 8.79 3.05 -3.40
N ALA A 580 9.87 2.53 -3.97
CA ALA A 580 10.14 1.11 -4.11
C ALA A 580 11.65 0.81 -4.09
N GLY A 581 12.01 -0.47 -4.03
CA GLY A 581 13.33 -0.98 -4.45
C GLY A 581 13.47 -1.06 -5.97
N ASP A 582 14.68 -1.31 -6.47
CA ASP A 582 15.00 -1.34 -7.91
C ASP A 582 15.14 -2.75 -8.52
N GLY A 583 14.79 -3.81 -7.79
CA GLY A 583 14.89 -5.24 -8.13
C GLY A 583 16.30 -5.79 -8.07
N GLU A 584 17.30 -4.91 -8.23
CA GLU A 584 18.72 -5.24 -8.11
C GLU A 584 19.25 -5.08 -6.68
N GLY A 585 18.41 -4.57 -5.77
CA GLY A 585 18.69 -4.43 -4.34
C GLY A 585 19.71 -3.34 -4.02
N ARG A 586 19.81 -2.29 -4.84
CA ARG A 586 20.88 -1.29 -4.72
C ARG A 586 20.43 0.15 -4.86
N ALA A 587 19.17 0.40 -5.16
CA ALA A 587 18.65 1.76 -5.24
C ALA A 587 17.25 1.93 -4.66
N LEU A 588 17.01 3.12 -4.12
CA LEU A 588 15.67 3.62 -3.84
C LEU A 588 15.09 4.16 -5.15
N VAL A 589 13.96 3.62 -5.55
CA VAL A 589 13.18 4.10 -6.68
C VAL A 589 12.13 5.06 -6.17
N VAL A 590 12.09 6.28 -6.74
CA VAL A 590 11.14 7.35 -6.38
C VAL A 590 10.41 7.88 -7.60
#